data_AF-A0A8T3S5W2-F1
#
_entry.id   AF-A0A8T3S5W2-F1
#
_cell.length_a   1.000
_cell.length_b   1.000
_cell.length_c   1.000
_cell.angle_alpha   90.00
_cell.angle_beta   90.00
_cell.angle_gamma   90.00
#
_symmetry.space_group_name_H-M   'P 1'
#
loop_
_entity.id
_entity.type
_entity.pdbx_description
1 polymer ?
#
loop_
_entity_poly.entity_id
_entity_poly.type
_entity_poly.pdbx_seq_one_letter_code
_entity_poly.pdbx_strand_id
1 'polypeptide(L)'
;MTADVLAAAPPTLTLPDAEEIARTVFGIDGSARTLVSERDQNFAIQADDGTGWVLKISNAAEDPAVIAMEVAAVARIASVDAGLPVPMARLTLEGDPFARVDIVSAT
;
A
#
# COMPACT_ATOMS: atom_id res chain seq x y z
N MET A 1 3.76 0.17 25.06
CA MET A 1 3.76 -1.17 24.43
C MET A 1 3.04 -1.03 23.11
N THR A 2 3.77 -1.08 22.01
CA THR A 2 3.17 -1.30 20.68
C THR A 2 2.47 -2.67 20.72
N ALA A 3 1.25 -2.74 20.17
CA ALA A 3 0.57 -4.03 20.03
C ALA A 3 1.43 -4.93 19.13
N ASP A 4 1.49 -6.22 19.44
CA ASP A 4 2.10 -7.20 18.55
C ASP A 4 1.30 -7.23 17.24
N VAL A 5 1.97 -6.94 16.11
CA VAL A 5 1.34 -6.92 14.79
C VAL A 5 0.72 -8.27 14.42
N LEU A 6 1.18 -9.38 15.01
CA LEU A 6 0.61 -10.71 14.81
C LEU A 6 -0.73 -10.89 15.54
N ALA A 7 -1.01 -10.07 16.56
CA ALA A 7 -2.23 -10.10 17.35
C ALA A 7 -3.19 -8.93 17.04
N ALA A 8 -2.71 -7.91 16.31
CA ALA A 8 -3.51 -6.75 15.93
C ALA A 8 -4.53 -7.11 14.83
N ALA A 9 -5.73 -6.53 14.92
CA ALA A 9 -6.72 -6.66 13.86
C ALA A 9 -6.20 -6.00 12.56
N PRO A 10 -6.44 -6.60 11.38
CA PRO A 10 -6.11 -5.96 10.11
C PRO A 10 -6.89 -4.66 9.89
N PRO A 11 -6.41 -3.76 9.02
CA PRO A 11 -7.18 -2.62 8.57
C PRO A 11 -8.51 -3.07 7.94
N THR A 12 -9.56 -2.25 8.14
CA THR A 12 -10.92 -2.53 7.64
C THR A 12 -11.41 -1.40 6.74
N LEU A 13 -10.59 -0.99 5.78
CA LEU A 13 -10.96 0.02 4.78
C LEU A 13 -11.95 -0.56 3.78
N THR A 14 -12.83 0.30 3.28
CA THR A 14 -13.80 -0.02 2.24
C THR A 14 -13.20 0.15 0.85
N LEU A 15 -13.90 -0.31 -0.19
CA LEU A 15 -13.46 -0.09 -1.57
C LEU A 15 -13.38 1.41 -1.92
N PRO A 16 -14.38 2.26 -1.57
CA PRO A 16 -14.27 3.71 -1.77
C PRO A 16 -13.07 4.34 -1.07
N ASP A 17 -12.73 3.91 0.16
CA ASP A 17 -11.54 4.43 0.86
C ASP A 17 -10.26 4.11 0.07
N ALA A 18 -10.15 2.89 -0.46
CA ALA A 18 -9.00 2.46 -1.26
C ALA A 18 -8.89 3.24 -2.59
N GLU A 19 -10.02 3.49 -3.26
CA GLU A 19 -10.09 4.31 -4.48
C GLU A 19 -9.68 5.76 -4.20
N GLU A 20 -10.18 6.32 -3.08
CA GLU A 20 -9.83 7.67 -2.66
C GLU A 20 -8.34 7.80 -2.32
N ILE A 21 -7.77 6.84 -1.59
CA ILE A 21 -6.32 6.80 -1.29
C ILE A 21 -5.50 6.67 -2.58
N ALA A 22 -5.87 5.77 -3.49
CA ALA A 22 -5.17 5.60 -4.76
C ALA A 22 -5.11 6.92 -5.56
N ARG A 23 -6.24 7.64 -5.60
CA ARG A 23 -6.33 8.94 -6.27
C ARG A 23 -5.55 10.02 -5.54
N THR A 24 -5.78 10.20 -4.24
CA THR A 24 -5.27 11.35 -3.48
C THR A 24 -3.80 11.21 -3.12
N VAL A 25 -3.30 10.00 -2.89
CA VAL A 25 -1.91 9.75 -2.48
C VAL A 25 -1.02 9.45 -3.68
N PHE A 26 -1.52 8.73 -4.69
CA PHE A 26 -0.70 8.24 -5.81
C PHE A 26 -1.09 8.79 -7.18
N GLY A 27 -2.16 9.59 -7.27
CA GLY A 27 -2.67 10.12 -8.53
C GLY A 27 -3.19 9.04 -9.47
N ILE A 28 -3.79 7.98 -8.92
CA ILE A 28 -4.34 6.84 -9.68
C ILE A 28 -5.86 6.86 -9.54
N ASP A 29 -6.54 7.31 -10.59
CA ASP A 29 -7.99 7.14 -10.73
C ASP A 29 -8.30 5.75 -11.26
N GLY A 30 -9.25 5.07 -10.61
CA GLY A 30 -9.64 3.71 -10.94
C GLY A 30 -10.59 3.09 -9.93
N SER A 31 -10.91 1.82 -10.15
CA SER A 31 -11.80 1.03 -9.29
C SER A 31 -11.04 0.01 -8.45
N ALA A 32 -11.48 -0.21 -7.21
CA ALA A 32 -10.86 -1.14 -6.28
C ALA A 32 -11.61 -2.46 -6.17
N ARG A 33 -10.86 -3.54 -5.95
CA ARG A 33 -11.39 -4.82 -5.44
C ARG A 33 -10.46 -5.39 -4.38
N THR A 34 -11.03 -6.06 -3.38
CA THR A 34 -10.26 -6.69 -2.30
C THR A 34 -9.39 -7.83 -2.84
N LEU A 35 -8.18 -7.94 -2.29
CA LEU A 35 -7.30 -9.11 -2.41
C LEU A 35 -7.20 -9.82 -1.06
N VAL A 36 -6.98 -11.13 -1.09
CA VAL A 36 -6.71 -11.91 0.12
C VAL A 36 -5.42 -11.38 0.77
N SER A 37 -5.49 -11.16 2.07
CA SER A 37 -4.38 -10.70 2.90
C SER A 37 -4.60 -11.20 4.33
N GLU A 38 -3.52 -11.26 5.11
CA GLU A 38 -3.56 -11.77 6.49
C GLU A 38 -3.55 -10.62 7.52
N ARG A 39 -2.40 -9.95 7.68
CA ARG A 39 -2.20 -8.89 8.70
C ARG A 39 -2.49 -7.49 8.17
N ASP A 40 -2.26 -7.32 6.88
CA ASP A 40 -2.49 -6.09 6.12
C ASP A 40 -3.82 -6.18 5.36
N GLN A 41 -4.20 -5.12 4.67
CA GLN A 41 -5.28 -5.15 3.71
C GLN A 41 -4.75 -4.77 2.31
N ASN A 42 -5.05 -5.60 1.31
CA ASN A 42 -4.59 -5.39 -0.06
C ASN A 42 -5.79 -5.17 -0.99
N PHE A 43 -5.64 -4.27 -1.94
CA PHE A 43 -6.61 -4.02 -3.00
C PHE A 43 -5.93 -4.07 -4.36
N ALA A 44 -6.60 -4.65 -5.34
CA ALA A 44 -6.24 -4.44 -6.73
C ALA A 44 -6.95 -3.17 -7.21
N ILE A 45 -6.20 -2.23 -7.76
CA ILE A 45 -6.72 -1.02 -8.39
C ILE A 45 -6.60 -1.20 -9.90
N GLN A 46 -7.74 -1.18 -10.59
CA GLN A 46 -7.78 -1.11 -12.05
C GLN A 46 -7.88 0.36 -12.44
N ALA A 47 -6.77 0.94 -12.89
CA ALA A 47 -6.71 2.34 -13.30
C ALA A 47 -7.47 2.56 -14.62
N ASP A 48 -7.96 3.79 -14.80
CA ASP A 48 -8.74 4.19 -15.98
C ASP A 48 -7.92 4.12 -17.28
N ASP A 49 -6.59 4.23 -17.18
CA ASP A 49 -5.66 4.04 -18.30
C ASP A 49 -5.41 2.57 -18.68
N GLY A 50 -6.06 1.64 -17.97
CA GLY A 50 -5.93 0.19 -18.15
C GLY A 50 -4.82 -0.46 -17.32
N THR A 51 -4.00 0.31 -16.61
CA THR A 51 -2.92 -0.21 -15.78
C THR A 51 -3.45 -0.84 -14.49
N GLY A 52 -2.90 -1.99 -14.11
CA GLY A 52 -3.21 -2.64 -12.82
C GLY A 52 -2.19 -2.28 -11.73
N TRP A 53 -2.69 -1.95 -10.55
CA TRP A 53 -1.87 -1.69 -9.35
C TRP A 53 -2.34 -2.54 -8.16
N VAL A 54 -1.43 -2.74 -7.20
CA VAL A 54 -1.76 -3.27 -5.88
C VAL A 54 -1.57 -2.16 -4.87
N LEU A 55 -2.65 -1.75 -4.21
CA LEU A 55 -2.59 -0.87 -3.04
C LEU A 55 -2.50 -1.75 -1.79
N LYS A 56 -1.43 -1.57 -1.01
CA LYS A 56 -1.25 -2.26 0.28
C LYS A 56 -1.46 -1.29 1.42
N ILE A 57 -2.29 -1.67 2.38
CA ILE A 57 -2.52 -0.94 3.63
C ILE A 57 -1.90 -1.77 4.75
N SER A 58 -0.73 -1.34 5.20
CA SER A 58 -0.03 -1.99 6.32
C SER A 58 -0.85 -1.84 7.61
N ASN A 59 -0.77 -2.87 8.46
CA ASN A 59 -1.37 -2.81 9.79
C ASN A 59 -0.82 -1.61 10.60
N ALA A 60 -1.68 -0.88 11.31
CA ALA A 60 -1.26 0.27 12.12
C ALA A 60 -0.32 -0.09 13.28
N ALA A 61 -0.25 -1.38 13.66
CA ALA A 61 0.69 -1.91 14.65
C ALA A 61 2.09 -2.20 14.07
N GLU A 62 2.25 -2.21 12.74
CA GLU A 62 3.54 -2.42 12.10
C GLU A 62 4.48 -1.23 12.33
N ASP A 63 5.77 -1.51 12.55
CA ASP A 63 6.77 -0.46 12.70
C ASP A 63 7.03 0.18 11.32
N PRO A 64 6.87 1.51 11.15
CA PRO A 64 7.19 2.18 9.89
C PRO A 64 8.62 1.91 9.38
N ALA A 65 9.57 1.62 10.27
CA ALA A 65 10.92 1.24 9.89
C ALA A 65 10.99 -0.10 9.14
N VAL A 66 10.09 -1.05 9.44
CA VAL A 66 9.96 -2.32 8.70
C VAL A 66 9.46 -2.05 7.28
N ILE A 67 8.43 -1.21 7.12
CA ILE A 67 7.91 -0.81 5.80
C ILE A 67 9.01 -0.12 4.98
N ALA A 68 9.73 0.82 5.59
CA ALA A 68 10.86 1.50 4.94
C ALA A 68 11.96 0.53 4.51
N MET A 69 12.29 -0.46 5.36
CA MET A 69 13.25 -1.51 5.03
C MET A 69 12.77 -2.37 3.85
N GLU A 70 11.49 -2.78 3.81
CA GLU A 70 10.93 -3.58 2.71
C GLU A 70 11.05 -2.85 1.36
N VAL A 71 10.67 -1.57 1.32
CA VAL A 71 10.82 -0.72 0.13
C VAL A 71 12.28 -0.63 -0.28
N ALA A 72 13.18 -0.35 0.67
CA ALA A 72 14.61 -0.23 0.40
C ALA A 72 15.22 -1.54 -0.11
N ALA A 73 14.77 -2.69 0.40
CA ALA A 73 15.20 -4.00 -0.05
C ALA A 73 14.80 -4.26 -1.50
N VAL A 74 13.55 -3.99 -1.87
CA VAL A 74 13.06 -4.13 -3.25
C VAL A 74 13.81 -3.20 -4.20
N ALA A 75 14.00 -1.93 -3.80
CA ALA A 75 14.79 -0.97 -4.59
C ALA A 75 16.25 -1.41 -4.74
N ARG A 76 16.84 -1.99 -3.70
CA ARG A 76 18.20 -2.54 -3.76
C ARG A 76 18.27 -3.71 -4.74
N ILE A 77 17.32 -4.64 -4.72
CA ILE A 77 17.28 -5.76 -5.67
C ILE A 77 17.25 -5.23 -7.11
N ALA A 78 16.32 -4.32 -7.42
CA ALA A 78 16.21 -3.72 -8.75
C ALA A 78 17.49 -2.97 -9.19
N SER A 79 18.22 -2.37 -8.25
CA SER A 79 19.51 -1.70 -8.53
C SER A 79 20.66 -2.68 -8.81
N VAL A 80 20.62 -3.90 -8.26
CA VAL A 80 21.65 -4.92 -8.46
C VAL A 80 21.40 -5.68 -9.75
N ASP A 81 20.15 -6.06 -10.00
CA ASP A 81 19.74 -6.83 -11.16
C ASP A 81 18.36 -6.35 -11.64
N ALA A 82 18.38 -5.48 -12.66
CA ALA A 82 17.18 -4.94 -13.28
C ALA A 82 16.37 -5.99 -14.08
N GLY A 83 16.94 -7.19 -14.30
CA GLY A 83 16.26 -8.29 -14.97
C GLY A 83 15.33 -9.09 -14.04
N LEU A 84 15.44 -8.91 -12.72
CA LEU A 84 14.56 -9.58 -11.77
C LEU A 84 13.20 -8.85 -11.68
N PRO A 85 12.07 -9.56 -11.88
CA PRO A 85 10.75 -8.95 -11.86
C PRO A 85 10.30 -8.73 -10.40
N VAL A 86 10.79 -7.67 -9.76
CA VAL A 86 10.35 -7.26 -8.42
C VAL A 86 9.31 -6.13 -8.50
N PRO A 87 8.25 -6.17 -7.67
CA PRO A 87 7.21 -5.15 -7.68
C PRO A 87 7.69 -3.87 -6.98
N MET A 88 8.19 -2.91 -7.75
CA MET A 88 8.65 -1.61 -7.25
C MET A 88 7.47 -0.76 -6.77
N ALA A 89 7.63 -0.10 -5.62
CA ALA A 89 6.65 0.86 -5.13
C ALA A 89 6.56 2.07 -6.07
N ARG A 90 5.34 2.50 -6.39
CA ARG A 90 5.09 3.79 -7.04
C ARG A 90 5.21 4.88 -5.98
N LEU A 91 5.92 5.96 -6.30
CA LEU A 91 6.02 7.11 -5.39
C LEU A 91 4.65 7.79 -5.23
N THR A 92 4.42 8.31 -4.04
CA THR A 92 3.29 9.20 -3.76
C THR A 92 3.43 10.49 -4.58
N LEU A 93 2.37 11.29 -4.63
CA LEU A 93 2.39 12.63 -5.22
C LEU A 93 3.39 13.57 -4.52
N GLU A 94 3.75 13.28 -3.27
CA GLU A 94 4.78 14.01 -2.51
C GLU A 94 6.20 13.48 -2.75
N GLY A 95 6.35 12.37 -3.49
CA GLY A 95 7.64 11.78 -3.85
C GLY A 95 8.15 10.73 -2.86
N ASP A 96 7.36 10.36 -1.86
CA ASP A 96 7.70 9.35 -0.86
C ASP A 96 7.33 7.94 -1.33
N PRO A 97 7.99 6.88 -0.82
CA PRO A 97 7.66 5.51 -1.21
C PRO A 97 6.39 4.94 -0.56
N PHE A 98 5.91 5.57 0.50
CA PHE A 98 4.65 5.26 1.19
C PHE A 98 4.18 6.49 1.95
N ALA A 99 2.90 6.54 2.30
CA ALA A 99 2.32 7.61 3.11
C ALA A 99 1.58 7.02 4.31
N ARG A 100 1.43 7.85 5.34
CA ARG A 100 0.46 7.60 6.42
C ARG A 100 -0.86 8.28 6.06
N VAL A 101 -1.96 7.56 6.18
CA VAL A 101 -3.31 8.08 5.96
C VAL A 101 -4.12 7.93 7.23
N ASP A 102 -4.87 8.97 7.58
CA ASP A 102 -5.86 8.91 8.66
C ASP A 102 -7.23 8.68 8.01
N ILE A 103 -7.86 7.55 8.32
CA ILE A 103 -9.21 7.23 7.80
C ILE A 103 -10.24 7.87 8.71
N VAL A 104 -10.97 8.85 8.18
CA VAL A 104 -12.20 9.33 8.82
C VAL A 104 -13.34 8.48 8.27
N SER A 105 -13.80 7.49 9.04
CA SER A 105 -14.96 6.70 8.62
C SER A 105 -16.15 7.63 8.39
N ALA A 106 -16.68 7.66 7.17
CA ALA A 106 -17.96 8.29 6.90
C ALA A 106 -19.03 7.63 7.77
N THR A 107 -19.71 8.42 8.60
CA THR A 107 -20.81 7.98 9.47
C THR A 107 -22.06 7.70 8.67
#